data_AF-A0A1G0WHU2-F1
#
_entry.id   AF-A0A1G0WHU2-F1
#
_cell.length_a   1.000
_cell.length_b   1.000
_cell.length_c   1.000
_cell.angle_alpha   90.00
_cell.angle_beta   90.00
_cell.angle_gamma   90.00
#
_symmetry.space_group_name_H-M   'P 1'
#
loop_
_entity.id
_entity.type
_entity.pdbx_description
1 polymer ?
#
loop_
_entity_poly.entity_id
_entity_poly.type
_entity_poly.pdbx_seq_one_letter_code
_entity_poly.pdbx_strand_id
1 'polypeptide(L)'
;MKKYLLFLLLAGILSSQFWGCISYSRTETDIYTISELDTTTQYLDKNAPGNRDNGIIYSSSRTVQSERMMIQRDSTVIREYPNFIRLGLFESIGLIGTSVDSAIGSGMFGIFPDLDNLKATYRGSGGKVFSGGLYRFGIMELRLRWFRDAKDWTYGFSGFEIIRPDARIENTLASIAPFYLRKRFYLREEIPYIAITGHMGLGWYPSQYLNLSASIDVGSIGGLNVRGYIGLAAGINLASSPFVKQSPVNDSKSTTSIFPYAGIGISFLDFLNRVPETYREWKDHEHSSWDIGLMQFIFINSGAKSLWISDSGSPSLLTGFILRLANASVALPLLDWKLYAGTSLVNFVILGEKEWGMSILPLRLGFWQTVIMDELSVEPFIEYNYYPSSFVHIGGRLNLRVTEGINIGLAAGYASGSTTGGIGSEITQGIGYPDNFTRTYIGLSVGLFDRIFFPEHLRYFKNK
;
A
#
# COMPACT_ATOMS: atom_id res chain seq x y z
N MET A 1 16.01 14.92 19.49
CA MET A 1 16.02 13.94 18.39
C MET A 1 16.62 12.58 18.74
N LYS A 2 17.87 12.45 19.23
CA LYS A 2 18.51 11.13 19.50
C LYS A 2 17.71 10.17 20.40
N LYS A 3 17.03 10.70 21.43
CA LYS A 3 16.17 9.88 22.33
C LYS A 3 14.87 9.40 21.67
N TYR A 4 14.34 10.15 20.70
CA TYR A 4 13.16 9.75 19.92
C TYR A 4 13.50 8.71 18.86
N LEU A 5 14.67 8.85 18.22
CA LEU A 5 15.18 7.86 17.29
C LEU A 5 15.40 6.52 18.01
N LEU A 6 16.02 6.55 19.20
CA LEU A 6 16.24 5.36 20.03
C LEU A 6 14.92 4.73 20.49
N PHE A 7 13.93 5.55 20.87
CA PHE A 7 12.59 5.08 21.26
C PHE A 7 11.82 4.47 20.08
N LEU A 8 11.91 5.07 18.87
CA LEU A 8 11.33 4.52 17.64
C LEU A 8 12.04 3.23 17.21
N LEU A 9 13.35 3.13 17.39
CA LEU A 9 14.13 1.91 17.15
C LEU A 9 13.74 0.81 18.15
N LEU A 10 13.58 1.14 19.43
CA LEU A 10 13.14 0.20 20.46
C LEU A 10 11.68 -0.23 20.25
N ALA A 11 10.79 0.70 19.85
CA ALA A 11 9.42 0.38 19.48
C ALA A 11 9.36 -0.49 18.22
N GLY A 12 10.25 -0.25 17.24
CA GLY A 12 10.45 -1.09 16.07
C GLY A 12 10.90 -2.51 16.45
N ILE A 13 11.90 -2.65 17.33
CA ILE A 13 12.42 -3.94 17.82
C ILE A 13 11.37 -4.69 18.66
N LEU A 14 10.62 -3.98 19.50
CA LEU A 14 9.52 -4.57 20.28
C LEU A 14 8.34 -4.99 19.39
N SER A 15 8.04 -4.22 18.34
CA SER A 15 7.04 -4.61 17.34
C SER A 15 7.48 -5.82 16.50
N SER A 16 8.79 -5.96 16.23
CA SER A 16 9.35 -7.15 15.57
C SER A 16 9.45 -8.39 16.49
N GLN A 17 9.26 -8.24 17.80
CA GLN A 17 9.14 -9.38 18.72
C GLN A 17 7.70 -9.93 18.74
N PHE A 18 6.68 -9.09 18.52
CA PHE A 18 5.31 -9.54 18.27
C PHE A 18 5.14 -10.24 16.90
N TRP A 19 6.08 -10.02 15.97
CA TRP A 19 6.15 -10.73 14.70
C TRP A 19 6.44 -12.23 14.83
N GLY A 20 6.98 -12.70 15.97
CA GLY A 20 7.30 -14.13 16.17
C GLY A 20 6.12 -15.03 16.58
N CYS A 21 5.01 -14.45 17.05
CA CYS A 21 3.83 -15.23 17.50
C CYS A 21 2.74 -15.41 16.44
N ILE A 22 2.91 -14.80 15.26
CA ILE A 22 1.93 -14.84 14.19
C ILE A 22 2.52 -15.69 13.06
N SER A 23 1.90 -16.84 12.78
CA SER A 23 2.25 -17.64 11.61
C SER A 23 1.97 -16.81 10.35
N TYR A 24 3.04 -16.34 9.70
CA TYR A 24 2.98 -15.53 8.48
C TYR A 24 2.36 -16.29 7.32
N SER A 25 2.64 -17.58 7.22
CA SER A 25 2.02 -18.49 6.29
C SER A 25 1.00 -19.38 7.01
N ARG A 26 -0.05 -19.75 6.29
CA ARG A 26 -1.05 -20.72 6.67
C ARG A 26 -1.06 -21.81 5.62
N THR A 27 -1.01 -23.04 6.08
CA THR A 27 -1.28 -24.22 5.26
C THR A 27 -2.76 -24.60 5.40
N GLU A 28 -3.46 -24.69 4.29
CA GLU A 28 -4.77 -25.32 4.18
C GLU A 28 -4.63 -26.63 3.42
N THR A 29 -5.40 -27.62 3.84
CA THR A 29 -5.46 -28.91 3.16
C THR A 29 -6.87 -29.05 2.62
N ASP A 30 -7.02 -29.02 1.30
CA ASP A 30 -8.28 -29.32 0.65
C ASP A 30 -8.28 -30.78 0.22
N ILE A 31 -9.42 -31.45 0.37
CA ILE A 31 -9.64 -32.81 -0.12
C ILE A 31 -10.63 -32.71 -1.28
N TYR A 32 -10.18 -33.06 -2.48
CA TYR A 32 -11.00 -33.14 -3.68
C TYR A 32 -11.28 -34.61 -3.97
N THR A 33 -12.55 -35.00 -4.03
CA THR A 33 -12.92 -36.34 -4.49
C THR A 33 -13.04 -36.33 -6.01
N ILE A 34 -12.11 -37.02 -6.68
CA ILE A 34 -12.15 -37.22 -8.13
C ILE A 34 -12.97 -38.48 -8.38
N SER A 35 -14.07 -38.33 -9.12
CA SER A 35 -14.91 -39.45 -9.55
C SER A 35 -14.70 -39.71 -11.04
N GLU A 36 -14.07 -40.83 -11.37
CA GLU A 36 -13.92 -41.31 -12.74
C GLU A 36 -15.01 -42.35 -13.00
N LEU A 37 -15.71 -42.16 -14.12
CA LEU A 37 -16.92 -42.92 -14.43
C LEU A 37 -16.72 -43.52 -15.81
N ASP A 38 -16.48 -44.83 -15.83
CA ASP A 38 -16.31 -45.59 -17.06
C ASP A 38 -17.54 -46.48 -17.28
N THR A 39 -18.01 -46.55 -18.52
CA THR A 39 -19.19 -47.32 -18.90
C THR A 39 -18.81 -48.25 -20.04
N THR A 40 -18.66 -49.52 -19.72
CA THR A 40 -18.37 -50.56 -20.72
C THR A 40 -19.67 -51.18 -21.16
N THR A 41 -19.98 -51.06 -22.45
CA THR A 41 -21.15 -51.72 -23.04
C THR A 41 -20.68 -52.89 -23.88
N GLN A 42 -21.09 -54.11 -23.49
CA GLN A 42 -20.83 -55.31 -24.25
C GLN A 42 -22.08 -55.73 -25.00
N TYR A 43 -21.90 -56.03 -26.28
CA TYR A 43 -22.93 -56.54 -27.15
C TYR A 43 -22.61 -58.00 -27.46
N LEU A 44 -23.46 -58.90 -26.98
CA LEU A 44 -23.34 -60.31 -27.29
C LEU A 44 -24.48 -60.72 -28.23
N ASP A 45 -24.11 -60.99 -29.49
CA ASP A 45 -25.02 -61.56 -30.47
C ASP A 45 -24.96 -63.09 -30.35
N LYS A 46 -26.05 -63.70 -29.86
CA LYS A 46 -26.13 -65.16 -29.62
C LYS A 46 -26.38 -65.98 -30.90
N ASN A 47 -26.35 -65.35 -32.08
CA ASN A 47 -26.60 -66.04 -33.33
C ASN A 47 -25.34 -66.81 -33.75
N ALA A 48 -25.43 -68.14 -33.84
CA ALA A 48 -24.33 -68.98 -34.32
C ALA A 48 -24.02 -68.67 -35.80
N PRO A 49 -22.74 -68.46 -36.19
CA PRO A 49 -22.37 -68.36 -37.60
C PRO A 49 -22.31 -69.77 -38.18
N GLY A 50 -23.32 -70.16 -38.95
CA GLY A 50 -23.33 -71.45 -39.64
C GLY A 50 -24.62 -71.70 -40.41
N ASN A 51 -24.46 -72.19 -41.65
CA ASN A 51 -25.47 -72.41 -42.69
C ASN A 51 -26.89 -72.69 -42.18
N ARG A 52 -27.83 -71.80 -42.53
CA ARG A 52 -29.27 -72.01 -42.31
C ARG A 52 -30.04 -71.82 -43.59
N ASP A 53 -30.89 -72.81 -43.87
CA ASP A 53 -31.82 -72.89 -44.99
C ASP A 53 -33.01 -71.94 -44.83
N ASN A 54 -33.40 -71.33 -45.97
CA ASN A 54 -34.72 -70.85 -46.35
C ASN A 54 -35.52 -69.97 -45.36
N GLY A 55 -35.30 -68.65 -45.46
CA GLY A 55 -36.40 -67.67 -45.60
C GLY A 55 -37.17 -67.21 -44.37
N ILE A 56 -36.88 -67.69 -43.16
CA ILE A 56 -37.54 -67.21 -41.92
C ILE A 56 -36.57 -66.35 -41.10
N ILE A 57 -36.86 -65.05 -41.02
CA ILE A 57 -36.09 -64.08 -40.21
C ILE A 57 -36.63 -64.10 -38.77
N TYR A 58 -35.89 -64.70 -37.84
CA TYR A 58 -36.18 -64.57 -36.40
C TYR A 58 -35.64 -63.23 -35.88
N SER A 59 -36.35 -62.59 -34.94
CA SER A 59 -35.85 -61.40 -34.24
C SER A 59 -34.55 -61.75 -33.50
N SER A 60 -33.47 -61.00 -33.74
CA SER A 60 -32.18 -61.26 -33.09
C SER A 60 -32.31 -61.15 -31.57
N SER A 61 -31.80 -62.15 -30.84
CA SER A 61 -31.73 -62.09 -29.37
C SER A 61 -30.45 -61.37 -28.96
N ARG A 62 -30.44 -60.05 -29.13
CA ARG A 62 -29.34 -59.20 -28.65
C ARG A 62 -29.40 -59.11 -27.13
N THR A 63 -28.37 -59.59 -26.45
CA THR A 63 -28.21 -59.32 -25.01
C THR A 63 -27.26 -58.13 -24.89
N VAL A 64 -27.72 -57.04 -24.29
CA VAL A 64 -26.90 -55.87 -23.98
C VAL A 64 -26.55 -55.95 -22.51
N GLN A 65 -25.26 -56.07 -22.19
CA GLN A 65 -24.75 -55.97 -20.84
C GLN A 65 -24.01 -54.64 -20.72
N SER A 66 -24.55 -53.75 -19.89
CA SER A 66 -23.92 -52.47 -19.57
C SER A 66 -23.37 -52.56 -18.17
N GLU A 67 -22.05 -52.46 -18.04
CA GLU A 67 -21.38 -52.39 -16.75
C GLU A 67 -20.85 -50.98 -16.55
N ARG A 68 -21.14 -50.41 -15.38
CA ARG A 68 -20.66 -49.10 -14.99
C ARG A 68 -19.69 -49.26 -13.84
N MET A 69 -18.46 -48.80 -14.04
CA MET A 69 -17.43 -48.75 -13.01
C MET A 69 -17.25 -47.30 -12.56
N MET A 70 -17.33 -47.08 -11.25
CA MET A 70 -17.01 -45.79 -10.65
C MET A 70 -15.77 -45.97 -9.80
N ILE A 71 -14.71 -45.24 -10.14
CA ILE A 71 -13.50 -45.17 -9.34
C ILE A 71 -13.50 -43.81 -8.66
N GLN A 72 -13.53 -43.81 -7.34
CA GLN A 72 -13.38 -42.60 -6.53
C GLN A 72 -12.01 -42.61 -5.89
N ARG A 73 -11.29 -41.50 -6.03
CA ARG A 73 -10.02 -41.27 -5.34
C ARG A 73 -10.00 -39.88 -4.75
N ASP A 74 -9.53 -39.79 -3.52
CA ASP A 74 -9.32 -38.51 -2.85
C ASP A 74 -7.95 -37.95 -3.25
N SER A 75 -7.96 -36.71 -3.72
CA SER A 75 -6.77 -35.91 -4.01
C SER A 75 -6.63 -34.86 -2.93
N THR A 76 -5.51 -34.90 -2.22
CA THR A 76 -5.18 -33.91 -1.21
C THR A 76 -4.32 -32.82 -1.82
N VAL A 77 -4.81 -31.58 -1.80
CA VAL A 77 -4.04 -30.42 -2.27
C VAL A 77 -3.67 -29.56 -1.07
N ILE A 78 -2.36 -29.42 -0.85
CA ILE A 78 -1.82 -28.52 0.18
C ILE A 78 -1.64 -27.14 -0.42
N ARG A 79 -2.09 -26.15 0.33
CA ARG A 79 -2.30 -24.77 -0.10
C ARG A 79 -1.62 -23.85 0.91
N GLU A 80 -0.53 -23.18 0.54
CA GLU A 80 0.25 -22.32 1.45
C GLU A 80 0.12 -20.83 1.10
N TYR A 81 -0.50 -20.03 1.98
CA TYR A 81 -0.73 -18.59 1.75
C TYR A 81 -0.38 -17.74 2.95
N PRO A 82 -0.11 -16.44 2.74
CA PRO A 82 -0.01 -15.53 3.86
C PRO A 82 -1.30 -15.49 4.68
N ASN A 83 -1.17 -15.47 6.00
CA ASN A 83 -2.29 -15.57 6.95
C ASN A 83 -2.94 -14.21 7.26
N PHE A 84 -2.53 -13.15 6.59
CA PHE A 84 -3.07 -11.80 6.81
C PHE A 84 -4.19 -11.45 5.82
N ILE A 85 -5.15 -10.67 6.32
CA ILE A 85 -6.23 -10.06 5.55
C ILE A 85 -5.82 -8.66 5.08
N ARG A 86 -4.97 -7.97 5.83
CA ARG A 86 -4.46 -6.67 5.40
C ARG A 86 -3.03 -6.47 5.87
N LEU A 87 -2.19 -5.93 5.00
CA LEU A 87 -0.83 -5.52 5.33
C LEU A 87 -0.57 -4.15 4.69
N GLY A 88 -0.33 -3.14 5.52
CA GLY A 88 -0.17 -1.75 5.08
C GLY A 88 1.05 -1.07 5.69
N LEU A 89 1.80 -0.29 4.92
CA LEU A 89 2.89 0.50 5.48
C LEU A 89 2.37 1.79 6.14
N PHE A 90 1.56 2.56 5.41
CA PHE A 90 1.16 3.89 5.82
C PHE A 90 -0.30 4.16 5.45
N GLU A 91 -1.05 4.75 6.38
CA GLU A 91 -2.39 5.28 6.16
C GLU A 91 -2.46 6.67 6.77
N SER A 92 -3.04 7.62 6.05
CA SER A 92 -3.31 8.96 6.56
C SER A 92 -4.69 9.45 6.18
N ILE A 93 -5.31 10.21 7.07
CA ILE A 93 -6.67 10.73 6.94
C ILE A 93 -6.66 12.20 7.36
N GLY A 94 -7.23 13.07 6.53
CA GLY A 94 -7.50 14.46 6.90
C GLY A 94 -8.81 14.52 7.68
N LEU A 95 -8.77 15.00 8.92
CA LEU A 95 -9.93 15.04 9.81
C LEU A 95 -10.67 16.37 9.70
N ILE A 96 -11.99 16.30 9.65
CA ILE A 96 -12.96 17.40 9.55
C ILE A 96 -13.84 17.37 10.80
N GLY A 97 -14.16 18.55 11.33
CA GLY A 97 -15.11 18.72 12.43
C GLY A 97 -14.55 18.40 13.82
N THR A 98 -13.23 18.24 13.95
CA THR A 98 -12.57 17.94 15.23
C THR A 98 -12.28 19.18 16.07
N SER A 99 -12.10 20.35 15.44
CA SER A 99 -11.84 21.63 16.12
C SER A 99 -12.14 22.81 15.20
N VAL A 100 -12.68 23.90 15.75
CA VAL A 100 -13.06 25.11 15.01
C VAL A 100 -11.95 26.17 15.07
N ASP A 101 -11.41 26.43 16.26
CA ASP A 101 -10.51 27.56 16.51
C ASP A 101 -9.03 27.18 16.52
N SER A 102 -8.71 25.90 16.68
CA SER A 102 -7.34 25.40 16.85
C SER A 102 -6.90 24.46 15.72
N ALA A 103 -7.44 24.63 14.52
CA ALA A 103 -7.16 23.73 13.41
C ALA A 103 -5.68 23.79 12.95
N ILE A 104 -5.12 22.61 12.64
CA ILE A 104 -3.76 22.50 12.09
C ILE A 104 -3.73 22.83 10.60
N GLY A 105 -4.77 22.47 9.85
CA GLY A 105 -4.79 22.63 8.40
C GLY A 105 -3.93 21.59 7.72
N SER A 106 -4.16 20.31 8.03
CA SER A 106 -3.43 19.16 7.49
C SER A 106 -3.79 18.84 6.03
N GLY A 107 -4.81 19.52 5.49
CA GLY A 107 -5.32 19.33 4.14
C GLY A 107 -6.04 18.00 3.92
N MET A 108 -6.49 17.79 2.68
CA MET A 108 -7.09 16.52 2.27
C MET A 108 -6.10 15.37 2.50
N PHE A 109 -6.57 14.22 2.96
CA PHE A 109 -5.70 13.09 3.37
C PHE A 109 -4.77 13.34 4.57
N GLY A 110 -4.72 14.55 5.15
CA GLY A 110 -3.97 14.82 6.37
C GLY A 110 -2.46 14.98 6.18
N ILE A 111 -1.96 14.98 4.95
CA ILE A 111 -0.51 15.01 4.61
C ILE A 111 -0.09 16.28 3.87
N PHE A 112 -0.97 17.27 3.77
CA PHE A 112 -0.66 18.59 3.24
C PHE A 112 -0.71 19.68 4.35
N PRO A 113 0.00 19.50 5.49
CA PRO A 113 0.03 20.53 6.51
C PRO A 113 0.90 21.68 6.03
N ASP A 114 0.39 22.91 6.10
CA ASP A 114 1.24 24.08 5.95
C ASP A 114 2.43 23.98 6.93
N LEU A 115 3.62 23.88 6.36
CA LEU A 115 4.84 23.50 7.06
C LEU A 115 5.26 24.54 8.10
N ASP A 116 4.86 25.81 7.94
CA ASP A 116 5.07 26.85 8.95
C ASP A 116 4.26 26.58 10.23
N ASN A 117 3.14 25.88 10.11
CA ASN A 117 2.26 25.50 11.21
C ASN A 117 2.73 24.22 11.94
N LEU A 118 3.83 23.59 11.50
CA LEU A 118 4.42 22.43 12.18
C LEU A 118 5.36 22.81 13.34
N LYS A 119 5.56 24.10 13.61
CA LYS A 119 6.36 24.59 14.74
C LYS A 119 5.72 24.16 16.07
N ALA A 120 6.55 23.80 17.05
CA ALA A 120 6.08 23.35 18.38
C ALA A 120 5.24 24.41 19.13
N THR A 121 5.41 25.69 18.78
CA THR A 121 4.67 26.82 19.35
C THR A 121 3.33 27.08 18.66
N TYR A 122 3.07 26.47 17.50
CA TYR A 122 1.83 26.69 16.77
C TYR A 122 0.68 25.94 17.45
N ARG A 123 -0.37 26.69 17.81
CA ARG A 123 -1.51 26.19 18.60
C ARG A 123 -2.80 26.09 17.80
N GLY A 124 -2.75 26.37 16.49
CA GLY A 124 -3.89 26.30 15.60
C GLY A 124 -4.42 27.66 15.19
N SER A 125 -5.21 27.67 14.13
CA SER A 125 -5.94 28.85 13.66
C SER A 125 -7.32 28.44 13.17
N GLY A 126 -8.26 29.37 13.20
CA GLY A 126 -9.62 29.15 12.69
C GLY A 126 -9.70 29.12 11.17
N GLY A 127 -10.85 28.68 10.64
CA GLY A 127 -11.18 28.79 9.21
C GLY A 127 -10.62 27.68 8.31
N LYS A 128 -10.04 26.62 8.86
CA LYS A 128 -9.49 25.49 8.11
C LYS A 128 -10.48 24.32 8.11
N VAL A 129 -10.81 23.78 6.94
CA VAL A 129 -11.76 22.64 6.79
C VAL A 129 -11.20 21.37 7.42
N PHE A 130 -9.93 21.06 7.16
CA PHE A 130 -9.23 19.91 7.72
C PHE A 130 -8.50 20.31 9.00
N SER A 131 -9.20 20.13 10.12
CA SER A 131 -8.77 20.58 11.44
C SER A 131 -7.68 19.72 12.06
N GLY A 132 -7.57 18.45 11.67
CA GLY A 132 -6.65 17.47 12.24
C GLY A 132 -6.22 16.37 11.27
N GLY A 133 -5.51 15.36 11.78
CA GLY A 133 -5.04 14.23 10.99
C GLY A 133 -5.02 12.92 11.77
N LEU A 134 -5.33 11.80 11.12
CA LEU A 134 -5.09 10.46 11.63
C LEU A 134 -3.97 9.83 10.79
N TYR A 135 -3.00 9.21 11.45
CA TYR A 135 -1.86 8.56 10.82
C TYR A 135 -1.66 7.17 11.43
N ARG A 136 -1.48 6.15 10.59
CA ARG A 136 -1.13 4.79 11.01
C ARG A 136 0.08 4.31 10.25
N PHE A 137 0.98 3.61 10.95
CA PHE A 137 2.17 3.01 10.40
C PHE A 137 2.22 1.52 10.73
N GLY A 138 2.59 0.68 9.77
CA GLY A 138 2.76 -0.77 9.95
C GLY A 138 1.46 -1.47 10.35
N ILE A 139 0.46 -1.42 9.48
CA ILE A 139 -0.86 -2.02 9.67
C ILE A 139 -0.78 -3.51 9.35
N MET A 140 -1.26 -4.34 10.26
CA MET A 140 -1.43 -5.77 10.04
C MET A 140 -2.80 -6.19 10.57
N GLU A 141 -3.58 -6.85 9.73
CA GLU A 141 -4.86 -7.42 10.12
C GLU A 141 -4.92 -8.90 9.74
N LEU A 142 -5.44 -9.70 10.67
CA LEU A 142 -5.59 -11.13 10.55
C LEU A 142 -7.06 -11.50 10.64
N ARG A 143 -7.41 -12.67 10.12
CA ARG A 143 -8.77 -13.20 10.24
C ARG A 143 -9.10 -13.49 11.71
N LEU A 144 -10.25 -13.00 12.17
CA LEU A 144 -10.81 -13.39 13.46
C LEU A 144 -11.65 -14.65 13.29
N ARG A 145 -11.33 -15.69 14.06
CA ARG A 145 -12.07 -16.98 14.07
C ARG A 145 -13.17 -17.06 15.13
N TRP A 146 -13.41 -15.97 15.83
CA TRP A 146 -14.52 -15.89 16.79
C TRP A 146 -15.85 -15.93 16.05
N PHE A 147 -16.93 -16.21 16.78
CA PHE A 147 -18.28 -16.29 16.21
C PHE A 147 -18.45 -17.37 15.13
N ARG A 148 -17.88 -18.56 15.36
CA ARG A 148 -17.97 -19.71 14.42
C ARG A 148 -17.42 -19.36 13.04
N ASP A 149 -16.25 -18.73 12.99
CA ASP A 149 -15.60 -18.36 11.73
C ASP A 149 -16.45 -17.45 10.83
N ALA A 150 -17.26 -16.57 11.43
CA ALA A 150 -18.05 -15.59 10.71
C ALA A 150 -17.18 -14.82 9.70
N LYS A 151 -17.62 -14.78 8.44
CA LYS A 151 -16.88 -14.15 7.33
C LYS A 151 -16.50 -12.71 7.65
N ASP A 152 -15.39 -12.24 7.11
CA ASP A 152 -14.99 -10.82 7.08
C ASP A 152 -14.82 -10.10 8.44
N TRP A 153 -14.75 -10.87 9.53
CA TRP A 153 -14.26 -10.36 10.81
C TRP A 153 -12.74 -10.43 10.85
N THR A 154 -12.11 -9.33 11.25
CA THR A 154 -10.67 -9.26 11.42
C THR A 154 -10.32 -8.62 12.76
N TYR A 155 -9.16 -8.99 13.26
CA TYR A 155 -8.49 -8.23 14.30
C TYR A 155 -7.11 -7.84 13.80
N GLY A 156 -6.56 -6.75 14.33
CA GLY A 156 -5.28 -6.28 13.85
C GLY A 156 -4.67 -5.25 14.76
N PHE A 157 -3.49 -4.81 14.36
CA PHE A 157 -2.72 -3.79 15.05
C PHE A 157 -2.06 -2.88 14.02
N SER A 158 -1.80 -1.64 14.40
CA SER A 158 -0.83 -0.79 13.68
C SER A 158 0.40 -0.65 14.55
N GLY A 159 1.61 -0.74 14.01
CA GLY A 159 2.84 -0.49 14.78
C GLY A 159 2.77 0.83 15.56
N PHE A 160 2.21 1.87 14.95
CA PHE A 160 1.95 3.16 15.60
C PHE A 160 0.73 3.86 15.00
N GLU A 161 -0.14 4.44 15.84
CA GLU A 161 -1.25 5.32 15.44
C GLU A 161 -1.13 6.67 16.14
N ILE A 162 -1.42 7.75 15.39
CA ILE A 162 -1.67 9.09 15.90
C ILE A 162 -3.04 9.55 15.41
N ILE A 163 -3.90 9.97 16.33
CA ILE A 163 -5.15 10.69 16.07
C ILE A 163 -4.99 12.10 16.65
N ARG A 164 -4.72 13.06 15.77
CA ARG A 164 -4.50 14.46 16.13
C ARG A 164 -5.74 15.28 15.76
N PRO A 165 -6.61 15.64 16.72
CA PRO A 165 -7.81 16.40 16.40
C PRO A 165 -7.50 17.84 15.97
N ASP A 166 -6.44 18.44 16.50
CA ASP A 166 -6.15 19.85 16.31
C ASP A 166 -4.65 20.12 16.46
N ALA A 167 -4.24 21.38 16.37
CA ALA A 167 -2.84 21.75 16.49
C ALA A 167 -2.28 21.59 17.92
N ARG A 168 -3.13 21.47 18.96
CA ARG A 168 -2.70 21.35 20.36
C ARG A 168 -2.21 19.93 20.63
N ILE A 169 -0.91 19.82 20.95
CA ILE A 169 -0.26 18.51 21.10
C ILE A 169 -0.84 17.69 22.25
N GLU A 170 -1.27 18.33 23.34
CA GLU A 170 -1.89 17.67 24.50
C GLU A 170 -3.25 17.01 24.19
N ASN A 171 -3.91 17.40 23.09
CA ASN A 171 -5.14 16.77 22.63
C ASN A 171 -4.90 15.58 21.69
N THR A 172 -3.64 15.34 21.31
CA THR A 172 -3.28 14.27 20.38
C THR A 172 -3.33 12.92 21.09
N LEU A 173 -4.10 11.98 20.56
CA LEU A 173 -4.15 10.61 21.04
C LEU A 173 -3.19 9.78 20.19
N ALA A 174 -2.20 9.12 20.79
CA ALA A 174 -1.34 8.19 20.05
C ALA A 174 -1.12 6.90 20.84
N SER A 175 -0.98 5.79 20.11
CA SER A 175 -0.63 4.51 20.71
C SER A 175 0.37 3.76 19.87
N ILE A 176 1.27 3.06 20.53
CA ILE A 176 2.06 1.97 19.94
C ILE A 176 1.16 0.74 19.94
N ALA A 177 1.14 0.00 18.83
CA ALA A 177 0.38 -1.25 18.71
C ALA A 177 -1.09 -1.18 19.19
N PRO A 178 -1.89 -0.14 18.87
CA PRO A 178 -3.32 -0.17 19.19
C PRO A 178 -3.99 -1.38 18.57
N PHE A 179 -4.92 -1.97 19.31
CA PHE A 179 -5.68 -3.13 18.86
C PHE A 179 -6.93 -2.67 18.10
N TYR A 180 -7.23 -3.33 16.98
CA TYR A 180 -8.45 -3.11 16.22
C TYR A 180 -9.26 -4.40 16.10
N LEU A 181 -10.57 -4.23 16.22
CA LEU A 181 -11.56 -5.20 15.79
C LEU A 181 -12.33 -4.59 14.62
N ARG A 182 -12.38 -5.28 13.47
CA ARG A 182 -13.05 -4.78 12.27
C ARG A 182 -14.01 -5.81 11.69
N LYS A 183 -15.06 -5.30 11.06
CA LYS A 183 -16.01 -6.07 10.26
C LYS A 183 -16.19 -5.39 8.92
N ARG A 184 -15.93 -6.14 7.83
CA ARG A 184 -16.10 -5.66 6.46
C ARG A 184 -17.37 -6.20 5.82
N PHE A 185 -18.00 -5.36 5.01
CA PHE A 185 -19.10 -5.70 4.12
C PHE A 185 -18.70 -5.29 2.71
N TYR A 186 -18.34 -6.28 1.88
CA TYR A 186 -17.91 -6.04 0.50
C TYR A 186 -19.11 -5.74 -0.38
N LEU A 187 -19.11 -4.56 -1.02
CA LEU A 187 -20.03 -4.18 -2.08
C LEU A 187 -19.53 -4.66 -3.44
N ARG A 188 -18.20 -4.70 -3.60
CA ARG A 188 -17.52 -5.32 -4.74
C ARG A 188 -16.46 -6.27 -4.23
N GLU A 189 -16.54 -7.49 -4.72
CA GLU A 189 -15.71 -8.62 -4.31
C GLU A 189 -14.44 -8.81 -5.15
N GLU A 190 -14.22 -7.97 -6.16
CA GLU A 190 -13.05 -8.02 -7.05
C GLU A 190 -12.31 -6.68 -7.03
N ILE A 191 -10.98 -6.69 -7.27
CA ILE A 191 -10.17 -5.46 -7.31
C ILE A 191 -10.71 -4.46 -8.38
N PRO A 192 -10.84 -3.15 -8.07
CA PRO A 192 -10.76 -2.56 -6.74
C PRO A 192 -11.93 -3.03 -5.87
N TYR A 193 -11.63 -3.65 -4.74
CA TYR A 193 -12.59 -3.95 -3.70
C TYR A 193 -13.23 -2.65 -3.22
N ILE A 194 -14.53 -2.72 -3.01
CA ILE A 194 -15.30 -1.65 -2.39
C ILE A 194 -15.95 -2.25 -1.17
N ALA A 195 -15.62 -1.74 0.01
CA ALA A 195 -16.11 -2.28 1.27
C ALA A 195 -16.57 -1.18 2.23
N ILE A 196 -17.61 -1.49 2.99
CA ILE A 196 -17.99 -0.73 4.18
C ILE A 196 -17.41 -1.46 5.39
N THR A 197 -16.62 -0.76 6.19
CA THR A 197 -15.88 -1.32 7.32
C THR A 197 -16.30 -0.66 8.62
N GLY A 198 -16.94 -1.40 9.52
CA GLY A 198 -17.10 -0.98 10.92
C GLY A 198 -15.87 -1.39 11.74
N HIS A 199 -15.35 -0.51 12.58
CA HIS A 199 -14.22 -0.84 13.44
C HIS A 199 -14.20 -0.15 14.80
N MET A 200 -13.58 -0.85 15.75
CA MET A 200 -13.27 -0.39 17.09
C MET A 200 -11.77 -0.50 17.32
N GLY A 201 -11.13 0.59 17.70
CA GLY A 201 -9.72 0.69 18.05
C GLY A 201 -9.52 0.98 19.52
N LEU A 202 -8.55 0.32 20.15
CA LEU A 202 -8.16 0.51 21.54
C LEU A 202 -6.67 0.86 21.60
N GLY A 203 -6.36 2.08 22.06
CA GLY A 203 -5.01 2.53 22.35
C GLY A 203 -4.70 2.43 23.84
N TRP A 204 -3.48 2.03 24.18
CA TRP A 204 -3.07 1.83 25.57
C TRP A 204 -1.94 2.77 26.01
N TYR A 205 -0.92 2.97 25.16
CA TYR A 205 0.25 3.77 25.51
C TYR A 205 0.88 4.40 24.27
N PRO A 206 1.27 5.69 24.28
CA PRO A 206 1.27 6.61 25.44
C PRO A 206 -0.08 7.22 25.85
N SER A 207 -1.08 7.18 24.97
CA SER A 207 -2.45 7.64 25.25
C SER A 207 -3.37 6.44 25.43
N GLN A 208 -4.31 6.53 26.37
CA GLN A 208 -5.37 5.53 26.54
C GLN A 208 -6.62 6.05 25.84
N TYR A 209 -7.10 5.35 24.81
CA TYR A 209 -8.27 5.80 24.07
C TYR A 209 -9.07 4.66 23.44
N LEU A 210 -10.32 4.98 23.17
CA LEU A 210 -11.24 4.22 22.34
C LEU A 210 -11.52 5.02 21.07
N ASN A 211 -11.46 4.35 19.93
CA ASN A 211 -11.81 4.91 18.63
C ASN A 211 -12.90 4.04 17.99
N LEU A 212 -14.12 4.56 17.88
CA LEU A 212 -15.24 3.90 17.21
C LEU A 212 -15.46 4.57 15.86
N SER A 213 -15.41 3.81 14.77
CA SER A 213 -15.52 4.39 13.44
C SER A 213 -16.06 3.44 12.39
N ALA A 214 -16.55 4.03 11.31
CA ALA A 214 -16.93 3.35 10.09
C ALA A 214 -16.15 3.98 8.92
N SER A 215 -15.79 3.16 7.95
CA SER A 215 -15.17 3.64 6.71
C SER A 215 -15.80 3.03 5.47
N ILE A 216 -15.74 3.76 4.36
CA ILE A 216 -15.90 3.22 3.01
C ILE A 216 -14.52 3.16 2.38
N ASP A 217 -14.10 1.96 1.98
CA ASP A 217 -12.76 1.69 1.49
C ASP A 217 -12.81 1.30 0.01
N VAL A 218 -11.94 1.90 -0.81
CA VAL A 218 -11.70 1.52 -2.22
C VAL A 218 -10.22 1.15 -2.38
N GLY A 219 -9.93 -0.10 -2.73
CA GLY A 219 -8.56 -0.67 -2.75
C GLY A 219 -8.57 -2.16 -3.10
N SER A 220 -7.49 -2.93 -3.27
CA SER A 220 -6.06 -2.63 -3.30
C SER A 220 -5.62 -2.33 -4.72
N ILE A 221 -5.60 -1.05 -5.12
CA ILE A 221 -5.14 -0.65 -6.46
C ILE A 221 -3.62 -0.59 -6.43
N GLY A 222 -2.98 -1.76 -6.50
CA GLY A 222 -1.55 -1.93 -6.30
C GLY A 222 -1.03 -1.34 -5.00
N GLY A 223 -1.74 -1.61 -3.89
CA GLY A 223 -1.37 -1.10 -2.57
C GLY A 223 -1.70 0.37 -2.33
N LEU A 224 -2.37 1.06 -3.27
CA LEU A 224 -2.94 2.39 -3.07
C LEU A 224 -4.44 2.28 -2.79
N ASN A 225 -4.88 2.77 -1.63
CA ASN A 225 -6.30 2.77 -1.26
C ASN A 225 -6.77 4.17 -0.90
N VAL A 226 -8.04 4.45 -1.22
CA VAL A 226 -8.73 5.68 -0.82
C VAL A 226 -9.87 5.31 0.11
N ARG A 227 -10.06 6.10 1.17
CA ARG A 227 -11.00 5.78 2.25
C ARG A 227 -11.77 7.01 2.69
N GLY A 228 -13.06 6.87 2.94
CA GLY A 228 -13.87 7.86 3.65
C GLY A 228 -14.15 7.37 5.06
N TYR A 229 -14.00 8.22 6.07
CA TYR A 229 -14.13 7.87 7.50
C TYR A 229 -15.18 8.73 8.19
N ILE A 230 -15.88 8.12 9.15
CA ILE A 230 -16.65 8.80 10.19
C ILE A 230 -16.43 8.08 11.51
N GLY A 231 -16.28 8.81 12.61
CA GLY A 231 -16.04 8.20 13.90
C GLY A 231 -16.06 9.15 15.09
N LEU A 232 -15.79 8.57 16.25
CA LEU A 232 -15.65 9.22 17.53
C LEU A 232 -14.41 8.65 18.23
N ALA A 233 -13.47 9.53 18.56
CA ALA A 233 -12.33 9.18 19.39
C ALA A 233 -12.51 9.80 20.78
N ALA A 234 -12.28 9.00 21.82
CA ALA A 234 -12.36 9.42 23.21
C ALA A 234 -11.21 8.82 24.00
N GLY A 235 -10.43 9.65 24.68
CA GLY A 235 -9.27 9.18 25.42
C GLY A 235 -8.67 10.19 26.38
N ILE A 236 -7.63 9.73 27.06
CA ILE A 236 -6.88 10.50 28.04
C ILE A 236 -5.38 10.42 27.77
N ASN A 237 -4.74 11.59 27.79
CA ASN A 237 -3.31 11.74 27.90
C ASN A 237 -2.94 11.93 29.36
N LEU A 238 -2.26 10.96 29.94
CA LEU A 238 -1.77 11.06 31.32
C LEU A 238 -0.75 12.20 31.42
N ALA A 239 -0.64 12.83 32.59
CA ALA A 239 0.38 13.86 32.87
C ALA A 239 1.82 13.41 32.57
N SER A 240 2.09 12.10 32.67
CA SER A 240 3.38 11.50 32.36
C SER A 240 3.66 11.36 30.86
N SER A 241 2.65 11.49 30.01
CA SER A 241 2.74 11.28 28.56
C SER A 241 3.67 12.31 27.90
N PRO A 242 4.37 11.92 26.81
CA PRO A 242 5.24 12.84 26.08
C PRO A 242 4.47 14.02 25.50
N PHE A 243 3.18 13.87 25.18
CA PHE A 243 2.35 14.93 24.58
C PHE A 243 1.99 16.03 25.57
N VAL A 244 1.72 15.69 26.83
CA VAL A 244 1.48 16.68 27.89
C VAL A 244 2.79 17.36 28.30
N LYS A 245 3.86 16.60 28.49
CA LYS A 245 5.17 17.13 28.93
C LYS A 245 5.83 18.08 27.93
N GLN A 246 5.56 17.90 26.64
CA GLN A 246 6.07 18.77 25.58
C GLN A 246 5.10 19.87 25.20
N SER A 247 3.93 19.93 25.81
CA SER A 247 3.02 21.04 25.57
C SER A 247 3.66 22.34 26.06
N PRO A 248 3.61 23.41 25.25
CA PRO A 248 4.06 24.72 25.70
C PRO A 248 3.23 25.26 26.88
N VAL A 249 2.00 24.75 27.05
CA VAL A 249 1.15 24.99 28.22
C VAL A 249 1.46 23.88 29.23
N ASN A 250 2.59 24.01 29.92
CA ASN A 250 3.14 22.98 30.81
C ASN A 250 2.36 22.87 32.14
N ASP A 251 1.10 22.44 32.07
CA ASP A 251 0.22 22.38 33.24
C ASP A 251 0.42 21.13 34.10
N SER A 252 1.26 20.18 33.69
CA SER A 252 1.51 18.89 34.39
C SER A 252 0.23 18.11 34.74
N LYS A 253 -0.89 18.40 34.08
CA LYS A 253 -2.20 17.77 34.31
C LYS A 253 -2.55 16.84 33.16
N SER A 254 -3.20 15.73 33.50
CA SER A 254 -3.78 14.84 32.50
C SER A 254 -4.84 15.57 31.67
N THR A 255 -4.85 15.34 30.37
CA THR A 255 -5.77 15.99 29.42
C THR A 255 -6.69 14.93 28.81
N THR A 256 -7.99 15.17 28.88
CA THR A 256 -9.01 14.31 28.25
C THR A 256 -9.41 14.92 26.91
N SER A 257 -9.55 14.09 25.89
CA SER A 257 -9.92 14.50 24.54
C SER A 257 -11.02 13.61 24.01
N ILE A 258 -12.15 14.22 23.65
CA ILE A 258 -13.30 13.55 23.05
C ILE A 258 -13.72 14.38 21.85
N PHE A 259 -13.69 13.80 20.66
CA PHE A 259 -14.02 14.51 19.43
C PHE A 259 -14.61 13.56 18.39
N PRO A 260 -15.74 13.96 17.76
CA PRO A 260 -16.18 13.30 16.54
C PRO A 260 -15.23 13.71 15.40
N TYR A 261 -15.17 12.88 14.37
CA TYR A 261 -14.45 13.21 13.15
C TYR A 261 -15.12 12.61 11.93
N ALA A 262 -15.06 13.34 10.83
CA ALA A 262 -15.21 12.80 9.49
C ALA A 262 -13.88 13.01 8.76
N GLY A 263 -13.62 12.26 7.69
CA GLY A 263 -12.38 12.47 6.95
C GLY A 263 -12.27 11.69 5.68
N ILE A 264 -11.30 12.08 4.86
CA ILE A 264 -10.91 11.34 3.66
C ILE A 264 -9.44 11.00 3.82
N GLY A 265 -9.09 9.76 3.52
CA GLY A 265 -7.77 9.21 3.70
C GLY A 265 -7.25 8.47 2.49
N ILE A 266 -5.93 8.28 2.51
CA ILE A 266 -5.17 7.53 1.53
C ILE A 266 -4.25 6.58 2.28
N SER A 267 -3.98 5.41 1.70
CA SER A 267 -2.98 4.49 2.22
C SER A 267 -2.08 3.94 1.13
N PHE A 268 -0.85 3.67 1.52
CA PHE A 268 0.28 3.29 0.67
C PHE A 268 0.85 1.95 1.10
N LEU A 269 1.23 1.15 0.09
CA LEU A 269 1.67 -0.23 0.27
C LEU A 269 0.71 -1.00 1.16
N ASP A 270 -0.59 -0.80 0.92
CA ASP A 270 -1.71 -1.30 1.71
C ASP A 270 -2.49 -2.35 0.94
N PHE A 271 -2.07 -3.59 1.12
CA PHE A 271 -2.65 -4.76 0.49
C PHE A 271 -3.82 -5.25 1.34
N LEU A 272 -5.00 -5.32 0.73
CA LEU A 272 -6.22 -5.86 1.31
C LEU A 272 -6.57 -7.15 0.56
N ASN A 273 -6.80 -8.20 1.31
CA ASN A 273 -7.02 -9.56 0.86
C ASN A 273 -8.37 -10.12 1.36
N ARG A 274 -8.85 -11.22 0.77
CA ARG A 274 -10.08 -11.93 1.17
C ARG A 274 -9.84 -13.41 1.46
N VAL A 275 -10.61 -13.95 2.40
CA VAL A 275 -10.56 -15.37 2.78
C VAL A 275 -10.75 -16.34 1.60
N PRO A 276 -11.79 -16.20 0.74
CA PRO A 276 -11.95 -17.07 -0.43
C PRO A 276 -10.87 -16.89 -1.52
N GLU A 277 -10.04 -15.84 -1.43
CA GLU A 277 -9.07 -15.48 -2.48
C GLU A 277 -7.60 -15.71 -2.05
N THR A 278 -7.33 -16.06 -0.78
CA THR A 278 -5.97 -16.16 -0.23
C THR A 278 -4.98 -17.00 -1.08
N TYR A 279 -5.45 -18.00 -1.86
CA TYR A 279 -4.59 -18.73 -2.81
C TYR A 279 -4.18 -17.89 -4.02
N ARG A 280 -5.19 -17.40 -4.72
CA ARG A 280 -4.99 -16.60 -5.93
C ARG A 280 -4.18 -15.34 -5.59
N GLU A 281 -4.31 -14.81 -4.39
CA GLU A 281 -3.71 -13.52 -4.01
C GLU A 281 -2.19 -13.50 -3.71
N TRP A 282 -1.44 -14.59 -3.76
CA TRP A 282 0.02 -14.46 -3.57
C TRP A 282 0.83 -15.31 -4.54
N LYS A 283 0.32 -16.50 -4.86
CA LYS A 283 0.95 -17.37 -5.85
C LYS A 283 0.53 -17.01 -7.29
N ASP A 284 -0.75 -16.69 -7.49
CA ASP A 284 -1.34 -16.46 -8.81
C ASP A 284 -1.83 -15.00 -9.00
N HIS A 285 -1.35 -14.03 -8.20
CA HIS A 285 -2.07 -12.76 -8.01
C HIS A 285 -2.14 -11.94 -9.28
N GLU A 286 -3.27 -11.30 -9.40
CA GLU A 286 -3.70 -10.44 -10.48
C GLU A 286 -3.38 -9.00 -10.09
N HIS A 287 -2.20 -8.52 -10.49
CA HIS A 287 -1.78 -7.17 -10.14
C HIS A 287 -2.46 -6.12 -11.03
N SER A 288 -2.80 -4.98 -10.44
CA SER A 288 -3.39 -3.83 -11.16
C SER A 288 -2.37 -2.74 -11.49
N SER A 289 -1.11 -2.91 -11.08
CA SER A 289 -0.06 -1.90 -11.13
C SER A 289 1.21 -2.48 -11.74
N TRP A 290 1.91 -1.66 -12.53
CA TRP A 290 3.19 -1.99 -13.16
C TRP A 290 4.34 -2.00 -12.17
N ASP A 291 4.25 -1.17 -11.13
CA ASP A 291 5.34 -0.91 -10.20
C ASP A 291 4.77 -0.56 -8.83
N ILE A 292 5.28 -1.22 -7.79
CA ILE A 292 4.97 -0.95 -6.39
C ILE A 292 6.27 -1.06 -5.61
N GLY A 293 6.69 0.02 -4.94
CA GLY A 293 7.96 0.04 -4.25
C GLY A 293 7.97 0.77 -2.93
N LEU A 294 8.82 0.32 -2.01
CA LEU A 294 9.09 1.02 -0.76
C LEU A 294 9.95 2.25 -1.00
N MET A 295 11.05 2.08 -1.71
CA MET A 295 12.06 3.12 -1.83
C MET A 295 12.83 2.99 -3.12
N GLN A 296 13.04 4.13 -3.77
CA GLN A 296 13.86 4.23 -4.96
C GLN A 296 14.81 5.40 -4.84
N PHE A 297 16.10 5.10 -5.00
CA PHE A 297 17.17 6.08 -5.09
C PHE A 297 17.66 6.22 -6.52
N ILE A 298 17.93 7.45 -6.94
CA ILE A 298 18.59 7.73 -8.21
C ILE A 298 19.73 8.68 -7.93
N PHE A 299 20.96 8.21 -8.13
CA PHE A 299 22.16 9.04 -8.03
C PHE A 299 22.37 9.76 -9.33
N ILE A 300 22.47 11.08 -9.31
CA ILE A 300 22.41 11.89 -10.53
C ILE A 300 23.60 12.83 -10.69
N ASN A 301 23.89 13.12 -11.95
CA ASN A 301 24.71 14.22 -12.40
C ASN A 301 23.84 15.19 -13.20
N SER A 302 23.71 16.42 -12.72
CA SER A 302 22.91 17.48 -13.32
C SER A 302 23.73 18.69 -13.80
N GLY A 303 25.06 18.64 -13.62
CA GLY A 303 25.95 19.79 -13.82
C GLY A 303 25.77 20.93 -12.80
N ALA A 304 24.91 20.79 -11.78
CA ALA A 304 24.78 21.75 -10.69
C ALA A 304 25.95 21.63 -9.67
N LYS A 305 26.05 22.61 -8.76
CA LYS A 305 27.03 22.55 -7.67
C LYS A 305 26.71 21.34 -6.79
N SER A 306 27.72 20.50 -6.56
CA SER A 306 27.54 19.23 -5.86
C SER A 306 27.15 19.43 -4.40
N LEU A 307 26.23 18.60 -3.91
CA LEU A 307 25.87 18.52 -2.50
C LEU A 307 26.99 17.90 -1.63
N TRP A 308 27.92 17.16 -2.24
CA TRP A 308 28.92 16.36 -1.53
C TRP A 308 30.29 17.04 -1.44
N ILE A 309 30.59 17.91 -2.40
CA ILE A 309 31.89 18.56 -2.54
C ILE A 309 31.64 20.06 -2.80
N SER A 310 31.82 20.88 -1.76
CA SER A 310 31.53 22.32 -1.79
C SER A 310 32.66 23.18 -2.35
N ASP A 311 33.93 22.75 -2.23
CA ASP A 311 35.08 23.67 -2.28
C ASP A 311 36.28 23.25 -3.15
N SER A 312 36.25 22.12 -3.86
CA SER A 312 37.30 21.81 -4.84
C SER A 312 36.80 22.16 -6.24
N GLY A 313 37.56 22.96 -6.99
CA GLY A 313 37.26 23.34 -8.38
C GLY A 313 37.24 22.17 -9.38
N SER A 314 37.07 20.94 -8.90
CA SER A 314 36.96 19.72 -9.68
C SER A 314 35.48 19.40 -9.91
N PRO A 315 35.05 19.13 -11.15
CA PRO A 315 33.67 18.73 -11.43
C PRO A 315 33.37 17.40 -10.73
N SER A 316 32.38 17.40 -9.84
CA SER A 316 31.91 16.16 -9.22
C SER A 316 31.13 15.33 -10.24
N LEU A 317 31.42 14.02 -10.29
CA LEU A 317 30.64 13.08 -11.09
C LEU A 317 29.21 12.90 -10.56
N LEU A 318 28.98 13.22 -9.29
CA LEU A 318 27.68 13.10 -8.62
C LEU A 318 27.30 14.45 -8.02
N THR A 319 26.21 15.03 -8.50
CA THR A 319 25.76 16.37 -8.08
C THR A 319 24.67 16.28 -7.00
N GLY A 320 23.82 15.25 -7.06
CA GLY A 320 22.73 15.08 -6.11
C GLY A 320 22.05 13.71 -6.24
N PHE A 321 20.81 13.61 -5.75
CA PHE A 321 20.02 12.39 -5.78
C PHE A 321 18.51 12.66 -5.88
N ILE A 322 17.77 11.65 -6.35
CA ILE A 322 16.31 11.61 -6.29
C ILE A 322 15.92 10.46 -5.37
N LEU A 323 15.00 10.71 -4.44
CA LEU A 323 14.46 9.71 -3.52
C LEU A 323 12.94 9.69 -3.63
N ARG A 324 12.38 8.54 -4.03
CA ARG A 324 10.94 8.28 -4.01
C ARG A 324 10.62 7.26 -2.92
N LEU A 325 9.64 7.56 -2.08
CA LEU A 325 9.16 6.69 -1.01
C LEU A 325 7.72 6.27 -1.27
N ALA A 326 7.45 4.97 -1.09
CA ALA A 326 6.16 4.33 -1.32
C ALA A 326 5.56 4.69 -2.69
N ASN A 327 6.22 4.28 -3.78
CA ASN A 327 5.76 4.47 -5.15
C ASN A 327 4.68 3.44 -5.52
N ALA A 328 3.70 3.88 -6.31
CA ALA A 328 2.72 3.02 -6.95
C ALA A 328 2.42 3.56 -8.36
N SER A 329 2.45 2.67 -9.37
CA SER A 329 2.18 2.99 -10.77
C SER A 329 1.06 2.09 -11.30
N VAL A 330 -0.17 2.60 -11.33
CA VAL A 330 -1.39 1.88 -11.69
C VAL A 330 -1.58 1.87 -13.20
N ALA A 331 -1.80 0.68 -13.78
CA ALA A 331 -2.07 0.56 -15.21
C ALA A 331 -3.46 1.11 -15.56
N LEU A 332 -3.55 1.89 -16.64
CA LEU A 332 -4.79 2.47 -17.15
C LEU A 332 -5.30 1.68 -18.36
N PRO A 333 -6.62 1.57 -18.58
CA PRO A 333 -7.22 0.86 -19.72
C PRO A 333 -7.07 1.62 -21.05
N LEU A 334 -5.87 2.11 -21.36
CA LEU A 334 -5.53 2.89 -22.55
C LEU A 334 -4.22 2.37 -23.13
N LEU A 335 -4.08 2.42 -24.47
CA LEU A 335 -2.88 1.98 -25.20
C LEU A 335 -2.42 0.57 -24.80
N ASP A 336 -3.33 -0.41 -24.86
CA ASP A 336 -3.07 -1.80 -24.45
C ASP A 336 -2.50 -1.93 -23.02
N TRP A 337 -3.05 -1.15 -22.10
CA TRP A 337 -2.64 -1.09 -20.69
C TRP A 337 -1.21 -0.60 -20.43
N LYS A 338 -0.51 -0.12 -21.45
CA LYS A 338 0.86 0.42 -21.32
C LYS A 338 0.88 1.80 -20.68
N LEU A 339 -0.20 2.59 -20.81
CA LEU A 339 -0.29 3.86 -20.11
C LEU A 339 -0.55 3.62 -18.62
N TYR A 340 0.12 4.37 -17.75
CA TYR A 340 -0.07 4.27 -16.31
C TYR A 340 -0.23 5.64 -15.64
N ALA A 341 -0.94 5.66 -14.52
CA ALA A 341 -0.98 6.77 -13.58
C ALA A 341 -0.24 6.38 -12.30
N GLY A 342 0.71 7.19 -11.88
CA GLY A 342 1.55 6.92 -10.72
C GLY A 342 1.54 8.04 -9.70
N THR A 343 1.92 7.70 -8.48
CA THR A 343 2.17 8.62 -7.37
C THR A 343 3.20 8.02 -6.42
N SER A 344 3.71 8.82 -5.50
CA SER A 344 4.54 8.39 -4.38
C SER A 344 4.15 9.13 -3.12
N LEU A 345 4.32 8.52 -1.95
CA LEU A 345 4.03 9.22 -0.70
C LEU A 345 4.92 10.46 -0.55
N VAL A 346 6.21 10.32 -0.81
CA VAL A 346 7.17 11.43 -0.81
C VAL A 346 8.13 11.29 -1.99
N ASN A 347 8.46 12.40 -2.64
CA ASN A 347 9.46 12.48 -3.69
C ASN A 347 10.39 13.67 -3.43
N PHE A 348 11.66 13.38 -3.19
CA PHE A 348 12.72 14.38 -3.09
C PHE A 348 13.51 14.39 -4.38
N VAL A 349 13.63 15.56 -5.00
CA VAL A 349 14.46 15.78 -6.18
C VAL A 349 15.52 16.79 -5.80
N ILE A 350 16.76 16.33 -5.60
CA ILE A 350 17.90 17.16 -5.22
C ILE A 350 18.91 17.09 -6.36
N LEU A 351 18.94 18.12 -7.20
CA LEU A 351 19.81 18.21 -8.37
C LEU A 351 21.19 18.78 -8.01
N GLY A 352 21.26 19.63 -6.98
CA GLY A 352 22.46 20.27 -6.44
C GLY A 352 22.18 20.95 -5.09
N GLU A 353 23.14 21.72 -4.58
CA GLU A 353 23.05 22.42 -3.27
C GLU A 353 21.84 23.35 -3.16
N LYS A 354 21.51 24.10 -4.22
CA LYS A 354 20.38 25.04 -4.23
C LYS A 354 19.23 24.61 -5.13
N GLU A 355 19.47 23.64 -6.00
CA GLU A 355 18.48 23.14 -6.95
C GLU A 355 17.80 21.89 -6.41
N TRP A 356 16.83 22.06 -5.51
CA TRP A 356 16.08 20.94 -4.95
C TRP A 356 14.62 21.26 -4.64
N GLY A 357 13.81 20.21 -4.58
CA GLY A 357 12.40 20.26 -4.19
C GLY A 357 11.92 18.98 -3.53
N MET A 358 10.90 19.09 -2.71
CA MET A 358 10.19 17.97 -2.10
C MET A 358 8.74 18.01 -2.56
N SER A 359 8.17 16.83 -2.80
CA SER A 359 6.75 16.69 -3.04
C SER A 359 6.11 15.54 -2.29
N ILE A 360 4.82 15.71 -2.00
CA ILE A 360 3.94 14.73 -1.38
C ILE A 360 2.84 14.44 -2.39
N LEU A 361 2.62 13.16 -2.69
CA LEU A 361 1.63 12.71 -3.69
C LEU A 361 1.76 13.39 -5.07
N PRO A 362 2.94 13.46 -5.70
CA PRO A 362 3.03 14.00 -7.05
C PRO A 362 2.22 13.16 -8.04
N LEU A 363 1.67 13.81 -9.06
CA LEU A 363 0.89 13.15 -10.10
C LEU A 363 1.81 12.77 -11.25
N ARG A 364 1.97 11.48 -11.51
CA ARG A 364 2.78 10.96 -12.61
C ARG A 364 1.91 10.32 -13.67
N LEU A 365 2.21 10.60 -14.93
CA LEU A 365 1.72 9.86 -16.08
C LEU A 365 2.93 9.32 -16.84
N GLY A 366 2.87 8.06 -17.23
CA GLY A 366 3.95 7.48 -18.00
C GLY A 366 3.49 6.33 -18.87
N PHE A 367 4.44 5.82 -19.64
CA PHE A 367 4.22 4.73 -20.57
C PHE A 367 5.18 3.58 -20.24
N TRP A 368 4.64 2.38 -20.10
CA TRP A 368 5.39 1.19 -19.75
C TRP A 368 5.66 0.34 -20.98
N GLN A 369 6.92 0.01 -21.23
CA GLN A 369 7.32 -0.85 -22.34
C GLN A 369 8.33 -1.90 -21.86
N THR A 370 7.94 -3.17 -21.95
CA THR A 370 8.88 -4.29 -21.77
C THR A 370 9.79 -4.39 -22.99
N VAL A 371 11.10 -4.40 -22.78
CA VAL A 371 12.12 -4.53 -23.82
C VAL A 371 12.62 -5.97 -23.91
N ILE A 372 12.93 -6.56 -22.76
CA ILE A 372 13.25 -7.99 -22.61
C ILE A 372 12.22 -8.55 -21.65
N MET A 373 11.59 -9.66 -22.03
CA MET A 373 10.59 -10.32 -21.19
C MET A 373 11.17 -10.59 -19.81
N ASP A 374 10.41 -10.23 -18.78
CA ASP A 374 10.66 -10.52 -17.37
C ASP A 374 11.94 -9.93 -16.75
N GLU A 375 12.70 -9.12 -17.49
CA GLU A 375 13.98 -8.58 -17.00
C GLU A 375 14.10 -7.08 -17.23
N LEU A 376 13.84 -6.58 -18.44
CA LEU A 376 14.16 -5.21 -18.83
C LEU A 376 12.91 -4.43 -19.26
N SER A 377 12.72 -3.26 -18.67
CA SER A 377 11.61 -2.35 -18.99
C SER A 377 12.09 -0.91 -19.16
N VAL A 378 11.37 -0.17 -19.99
CA VAL A 378 11.57 1.26 -20.23
C VAL A 378 10.30 2.01 -19.85
N GLU A 379 10.50 3.14 -19.18
CA GLU A 379 9.42 3.90 -18.57
C GLU A 379 9.68 5.41 -18.69
N PRO A 380 9.31 6.03 -19.82
CA PRO A 380 9.17 7.48 -19.92
C PRO A 380 7.98 7.97 -19.09
N PHE A 381 8.15 9.11 -18.42
CA PHE A 381 7.14 9.71 -17.56
C PHE A 381 7.20 11.24 -17.55
N ILE A 382 6.06 11.83 -17.19
CA ILE A 382 5.90 13.24 -16.83
C ILE A 382 5.25 13.25 -15.45
N GLU A 383 5.82 14.03 -14.54
CA GLU A 383 5.39 14.14 -13.15
C GLU A 383 5.19 15.60 -12.78
N TYR A 384 4.01 15.91 -12.26
CA TYR A 384 3.69 17.22 -11.72
C TYR A 384 3.74 17.16 -10.19
N ASN A 385 4.67 17.94 -9.64
CA ASN A 385 4.89 18.08 -8.21
C ASN A 385 4.24 19.41 -7.81
N TYR A 386 3.22 19.36 -6.95
CA TYR A 386 2.41 20.54 -6.60
C TYR A 386 2.51 20.97 -5.14
N TYR A 387 3.00 20.11 -4.25
CA TYR A 387 3.11 20.40 -2.82
C TYR A 387 4.25 19.62 -2.17
N PRO A 388 5.07 20.22 -1.27
CA PRO A 388 5.14 21.65 -0.97
C PRO A 388 5.89 22.48 -2.04
N SER A 389 6.73 21.83 -2.86
CA SER A 389 7.38 22.47 -4.01
C SER A 389 6.51 22.33 -5.26
N SER A 390 6.60 23.31 -6.17
CA SER A 390 5.92 23.29 -7.46
C SER A 390 6.92 23.15 -8.60
N PHE A 391 6.99 21.96 -9.21
CA PHE A 391 7.90 21.69 -10.32
C PHE A 391 7.39 20.58 -11.24
N VAL A 392 7.81 20.66 -12.50
CA VAL A 392 7.57 19.64 -13.51
C VAL A 392 8.82 18.79 -13.64
N HIS A 393 8.63 17.48 -13.68
CA HIS A 393 9.68 16.49 -13.82
C HIS A 393 9.37 15.56 -14.99
N ILE A 394 10.13 15.69 -16.07
CA ILE A 394 10.03 14.84 -17.26
C ILE A 394 11.24 13.90 -17.23
N GLY A 395 11.03 12.59 -17.34
CA GLY A 395 12.13 11.65 -17.25
C GLY A 395 11.86 10.34 -17.98
N GLY A 396 12.90 9.53 -18.07
CA GLY A 396 12.83 8.16 -18.54
C GLY A 396 13.71 7.27 -17.68
N ARG A 397 13.21 6.07 -17.37
CA ARG A 397 13.95 5.04 -16.65
C ARG A 397 14.09 3.80 -17.53
N LEU A 398 15.28 3.23 -17.54
CA LEU A 398 15.54 1.87 -18.01
C LEU A 398 15.75 1.01 -16.76
N ASN A 399 14.81 0.14 -16.44
CA ASN A 399 14.85 -0.69 -15.24
C ASN A 399 15.20 -2.14 -15.61
N LEU A 400 16.23 -2.67 -14.97
CA LEU A 400 16.61 -4.08 -14.97
C LEU A 400 16.22 -4.70 -13.62
N ARG A 401 15.34 -5.70 -13.67
CA ARG A 401 14.94 -6.49 -12.50
C ARG A 401 16.06 -7.47 -12.16
N VAL A 402 16.73 -7.26 -11.02
CA VAL A 402 17.79 -8.17 -10.53
C VAL A 402 17.19 -9.27 -9.67
N THR A 403 16.28 -8.89 -8.78
CA THR A 403 15.46 -9.81 -7.97
C THR A 403 14.02 -9.28 -7.90
N GLU A 404 13.10 -10.01 -7.27
CA GLU A 404 11.71 -9.55 -7.11
C GLU A 404 11.54 -8.24 -6.33
N GLY A 405 12.55 -7.83 -5.54
CA GLY A 405 12.50 -6.62 -4.72
C GLY A 405 13.67 -5.66 -4.94
N ILE A 406 14.58 -5.95 -5.88
CA ILE A 406 15.73 -5.08 -6.18
C ILE A 406 15.79 -4.84 -7.68
N ASN A 407 15.74 -3.56 -8.05
CA ASN A 407 15.85 -3.09 -9.43
C ASN A 407 17.05 -2.17 -9.56
N ILE A 408 17.78 -2.30 -10.66
CA ILE A 408 18.88 -1.40 -11.00
C ILE A 408 18.59 -0.80 -12.36
N GLY A 409 18.99 0.44 -12.61
CA GLY A 409 18.67 1.07 -13.89
C GLY A 409 19.45 2.32 -14.20
N LEU A 410 19.16 2.85 -15.37
CA LEU A 410 19.60 4.17 -15.82
C LEU A 410 18.39 5.11 -15.83
N ALA A 411 18.60 6.33 -15.37
CA ALA A 411 17.60 7.37 -15.39
C ALA A 411 18.17 8.61 -16.07
N ALA A 412 17.37 9.22 -16.94
CA ALA A 412 17.67 10.53 -17.50
C ALA A 412 16.41 11.39 -17.43
N GLY A 413 16.58 12.70 -17.30
CA GLY A 413 15.42 13.57 -17.23
C GLY A 413 15.75 15.05 -17.16
N TYR A 414 14.70 15.82 -16.98
CA TYR A 414 14.66 17.26 -16.89
C TYR A 414 13.69 17.64 -15.78
N ALA A 415 14.12 18.51 -14.88
CA ALA A 415 13.28 19.05 -13.81
C ALA A 415 13.37 20.57 -13.80
N SER A 416 12.21 21.23 -13.74
CA SER A 416 12.10 22.68 -13.73
C SER A 416 10.97 23.13 -12.82
N GLY A 417 11.27 24.10 -11.95
CA GLY A 417 10.30 24.71 -11.08
C GLY A 417 10.95 25.40 -9.90
N SER A 418 10.20 25.47 -8.81
CA SER A 418 10.55 26.25 -7.64
C SER A 418 10.00 25.62 -6.37
N THR A 419 10.68 25.91 -5.27
CA THR A 419 10.18 25.55 -3.95
C THR A 419 9.55 26.77 -3.32
N THR A 420 8.22 26.88 -3.45
CA THR A 420 7.44 28.03 -2.99
C THR A 420 6.82 27.82 -1.62
N GLY A 421 6.49 26.58 -1.25
CA GLY A 421 6.02 26.25 0.10
C GLY A 421 7.17 26.32 1.08
N GLY A 422 7.01 27.07 2.18
CA GLY A 422 8.03 27.21 3.22
C GLY A 422 8.48 25.84 3.71
N ILE A 423 9.63 25.34 3.26
CA ILE A 423 10.15 24.08 3.75
C ILE A 423 10.72 24.34 5.15
N GLY A 424 10.34 23.50 6.13
CA GLY A 424 10.71 23.69 7.52
C GLY A 424 12.20 24.02 7.70
N SER A 425 12.50 24.95 8.61
CA SER A 425 13.83 25.55 8.78
C SER A 425 14.95 24.53 9.02
N GLU A 426 14.63 23.35 9.54
CA GLU A 426 15.59 22.26 9.77
C GLU A 426 16.10 21.65 8.46
N ILE A 427 15.23 21.49 7.45
CA ILE A 427 15.60 20.91 6.15
C ILE A 427 16.41 21.92 5.34
N THR A 428 15.99 23.19 5.35
CA THR A 428 16.70 24.27 4.64
C THR A 428 18.08 24.54 5.23
N GLN A 429 18.26 24.38 6.55
CA GLN A 429 19.57 24.47 7.21
C GLN A 429 20.51 23.32 6.84
N GLY A 430 19.97 22.12 6.55
CA GLY A 430 20.76 20.95 6.20
C GLY A 430 21.18 20.87 4.73
N ILE A 431 20.30 21.29 3.81
CA ILE A 431 20.49 21.12 2.35
C ILE A 431 20.83 22.44 1.65
N GLY A 432 20.40 23.59 2.20
CA GLY A 432 20.48 24.89 1.57
C GLY A 432 19.10 25.44 1.22
N TYR A 433 18.99 26.75 1.01
CA TYR A 433 17.73 27.36 0.57
C TYR A 433 17.50 27.05 -0.91
N PRO A 434 16.35 26.44 -1.26
CA PRO A 434 16.06 26.08 -2.63
C PRO A 434 15.72 27.33 -3.44
N ASP A 435 16.43 27.52 -4.54
CA ASP A 435 16.15 28.55 -5.55
C ASP A 435 15.31 27.97 -6.69
N ASN A 436 14.87 28.82 -7.61
CA ASN A 436 14.30 28.36 -8.88
C ASN A 436 15.34 27.53 -9.63
N PHE A 437 14.97 26.34 -10.07
CA PHE A 437 15.87 25.43 -10.76
C PHE A 437 15.33 24.99 -12.11
N THR A 438 16.25 24.74 -13.03
CA THR A 438 15.96 24.16 -14.34
C THR A 438 17.20 23.39 -14.78
N ARG A 439 17.16 22.07 -14.69
CA ARG A 439 18.31 21.21 -14.98
C ARG A 439 17.89 19.92 -15.66
N THR A 440 18.74 19.46 -16.56
CA THR A 440 18.75 18.08 -17.05
C THR A 440 19.64 17.23 -16.16
N TYR A 441 19.41 15.92 -16.10
CA TYR A 441 20.27 15.00 -15.38
C TYR A 441 20.35 13.64 -16.06
N ILE A 442 21.43 12.92 -15.74
CA ILE A 442 21.59 11.49 -16.01
C ILE A 442 22.06 10.82 -14.72
N GLY A 443 21.66 9.57 -14.50
CA GLY A 443 21.95 8.89 -13.25
C GLY A 443 21.71 7.39 -13.26
N LEU A 444 22.11 6.77 -12.14
CA LEU A 444 21.92 5.36 -11.85
C LEU A 444 20.79 5.22 -10.82
N SER A 445 19.81 4.38 -11.12
CA SER A 445 18.68 4.09 -10.23
C SER A 445 18.85 2.77 -9.51
N VAL A 446 18.46 2.73 -8.23
CA VAL A 446 18.37 1.54 -7.40
C VAL A 446 17.02 1.56 -6.69
N GLY A 447 16.18 0.56 -6.94
CA GLY A 447 14.94 0.29 -6.22
C GLY A 447 15.17 -0.76 -5.12
N LEU A 448 14.67 -0.50 -3.91
CA LEU A 448 14.71 -1.40 -2.76
C LEU A 448 13.28 -1.71 -2.30
N PHE A 449 12.98 -3.00 -2.17
CA PHE A 449 11.62 -3.52 -2.03
C PHE A 449 10.69 -2.93 -3.10
N ASP A 450 11.21 -2.88 -4.32
CA ASP A 450 10.59 -2.30 -5.50
C ASP A 450 10.23 -3.44 -6.45
N ARG A 451 8.95 -3.78 -6.54
CA ARG A 451 8.46 -4.92 -7.32
C ARG A 451 7.89 -4.42 -8.63
N ILE A 452 8.60 -4.75 -9.71
CA ILE A 452 8.15 -4.53 -11.08
C ILE A 452 7.31 -5.74 -11.53
N PHE A 453 6.12 -5.44 -12.05
CA PHE A 453 5.22 -6.42 -12.63
C PHE A 453 5.35 -6.41 -14.16
N PHE A 454 5.29 -7.59 -14.74
CA PHE A 454 5.31 -7.81 -16.19
C PHE A 454 3.90 -8.18 -16.68
N PRO A 455 3.61 -8.13 -17.99
CA PRO A 455 2.26 -8.37 -18.51
C PRO A 455 1.62 -9.66 -17.97
N GLU A 456 2.37 -10.75 -17.84
CA GLU A 456 1.91 -12.04 -17.27
C GLU A 456 1.42 -11.95 -15.80
N HIS A 457 1.96 -11.00 -15.04
CA HIS A 457 1.60 -10.76 -13.65
C HIS A 457 0.37 -9.86 -13.52
N LEU A 458 0.03 -9.12 -14.58
CA LEU A 458 -1.09 -8.20 -14.59
C LEU A 458 -2.39 -8.92 -14.96
N ARG A 459 -3.41 -8.63 -14.17
CA ARG A 459 -4.75 -9.23 -14.34
C ARG A 459 -5.40 -9.00 -15.70
N TYR A 460 -5.07 -7.87 -16.31
CA TYR A 460 -5.67 -7.45 -17.56
C TYR A 460 -5.24 -8.32 -18.76
N PHE A 461 -4.18 -9.11 -18.60
CA PHE A 461 -3.61 -9.94 -19.65
C PHE A 461 -3.78 -11.45 -19.40
N LYS A 462 -4.33 -11.87 -18.25
CA LYS A 462 -4.52 -13.31 -17.93
C LYS A 462 -5.71 -13.98 -18.65
N ASN A 463 -6.65 -13.19 -19.17
CA ASN A 463 -7.87 -13.65 -19.84
C ASN A 463 -7.89 -13.35 -21.36
N LYS A 464 -6.74 -13.04 -21.95
CA LYS A 464 -6.54 -12.94 -23.40
C LYS A 464 -5.59 -14.03 -23.84
#